data_AF-A0A538EJL8-F1
#
_entry.id   AF-A0A538EJL8-F1
#
_cell.length_a   1.000
_cell.length_b   1.000
_cell.length_c   1.000
_cell.angle_alpha   90.00
_cell.angle_beta   90.00
_cell.angle_gamma   90.00
#
_symmetry.space_group_name_H-M   'P 1'
#
loop_
_entity.id
_entity.type
_entity.pdbx_description
1 polymer ?
#
loop_
_entity_poly.entity_id
_entity_poly.type
_entity_poly.pdbx_seq_one_letter_code
_entity_poly.pdbx_strand_id
1 'polypeptide(L)'
;MRKLATISIAAALAALMALASPALASGPRPARATDRNHDGLPDSWERHFHLTLRVNQARRNPDHDGLNNLQEFRDRTNPRKADTDGDGIKDGAEMRLGLNPRSRDSNHDGVEDDDEHAGTIASFDGTTLTITPAAGGAPVSGTVDATTRIECETAEQDEADEAAPSTTTARASEDGDRSGSGDVTSGESNTSGENEQGDDEARACTTADLTQGTPVHEAELENGVFKQVELVK
;
A
#
# COMPACT_ATOMS: atom_id res chain seq x y z
N MET A 1 -49.17 -0.68 -71.10
CA MET A 1 -48.90 -1.73 -72.09
C MET A 1 -47.71 -2.55 -71.61
N ARG A 2 -47.86 -3.89 -71.56
CA ARG A 2 -46.81 -4.94 -71.42
C ARG A 2 -46.07 -5.00 -70.06
N LYS A 3 -45.79 -6.14 -69.42
CA LYS A 3 -46.30 -7.53 -69.34
C LYS A 3 -45.39 -8.16 -68.26
N LEU A 4 -45.93 -9.01 -67.38
CA LEU A 4 -45.12 -9.92 -66.55
C LEU A 4 -44.28 -10.85 -67.45
N ALA A 5 -43.08 -11.23 -67.01
CA ALA A 5 -42.54 -12.59 -67.22
C ALA A 5 -41.25 -12.81 -66.42
N THR A 6 -41.33 -13.74 -65.48
CA THR A 6 -40.23 -14.53 -64.94
C THR A 6 -39.57 -15.34 -66.06
N ILE A 7 -38.24 -15.50 -66.00
CA ILE A 7 -37.52 -16.55 -66.73
C ILE A 7 -36.56 -17.21 -65.74
N SER A 8 -36.97 -18.37 -65.23
CA SER A 8 -36.04 -19.46 -64.91
C SER A 8 -35.64 -20.12 -66.21
N ILE A 9 -34.36 -20.48 -66.38
CA ILE A 9 -33.92 -21.75 -66.99
C ILE A 9 -32.50 -22.05 -66.49
N ALA A 10 -32.36 -23.30 -66.08
CA ALA A 10 -31.22 -23.94 -65.47
C ALA A 10 -30.18 -24.45 -66.50
N ALA A 11 -29.09 -25.00 -65.94
CA ALA A 11 -28.14 -25.97 -66.51
C ALA A 11 -27.04 -25.39 -67.45
N ALA A 12 -25.76 -25.75 -67.36
CA ALA A 12 -25.03 -26.70 -66.53
C ALA A 12 -23.50 -26.51 -66.69
N LEU A 13 -22.74 -27.23 -65.84
CA LEU A 13 -21.35 -27.70 -66.01
C LEU A 13 -20.20 -26.72 -65.78
N ALA A 14 -19.50 -26.86 -64.63
CA ALA A 14 -18.23 -27.59 -64.58
C ALA A 14 -17.70 -27.66 -63.14
N ALA A 15 -17.11 -28.80 -62.82
CA ALA A 15 -16.65 -29.21 -61.51
C ALA A 15 -15.51 -28.34 -60.95
N LEU A 16 -15.57 -28.08 -59.63
CA LEU A 16 -14.37 -28.13 -58.79
C LEU A 16 -14.80 -28.58 -57.39
N MET A 17 -14.58 -29.86 -57.07
CA MET A 17 -14.57 -30.32 -55.69
C MET A 17 -13.39 -29.62 -54.99
N ALA A 18 -13.66 -28.49 -54.33
CA ALA A 18 -12.80 -28.05 -53.25
C ALA A 18 -13.06 -28.99 -52.07
N LEU A 19 -12.21 -30.00 -51.92
CA LEU A 19 -12.02 -30.68 -50.65
C LEU A 19 -11.54 -29.61 -49.65
N ALA A 20 -12.47 -28.94 -49.00
CA ALA A 20 -12.19 -28.19 -47.79
C ALA A 20 -11.83 -29.24 -46.74
N SER A 21 -10.55 -29.56 -46.63
CA SER A 21 -10.03 -30.26 -45.47
C SER A 21 -10.40 -29.43 -44.24
N PRO A 22 -11.08 -29.99 -43.23
CA PRO A 22 -10.95 -29.43 -41.90
C PRO A 22 -9.54 -29.78 -41.47
N ALA A 23 -8.57 -28.93 -41.83
CA ALA A 23 -7.31 -28.89 -41.11
C ALA A 23 -7.69 -28.47 -39.69
N LEU A 24 -7.88 -29.47 -38.82
CA LEU A 24 -7.74 -29.29 -37.38
C LEU A 24 -6.36 -28.67 -37.19
N ALA A 25 -6.32 -27.34 -37.09
CA ALA A 25 -5.17 -26.63 -36.57
C ALA A 25 -5.05 -27.03 -35.09
N SER A 26 -4.46 -28.19 -34.83
CA SER A 26 -3.73 -28.44 -33.60
C SER A 26 -2.51 -27.54 -33.65
N GLY A 27 -2.70 -26.24 -33.40
CA GLY A 27 -1.64 -25.45 -32.82
C GLY A 27 -1.12 -26.20 -31.58
N PRO A 28 0.18 -26.11 -31.25
CA PRO A 28 0.69 -26.73 -30.04
C PRO A 28 -0.18 -26.25 -28.88
N ARG A 29 -0.92 -27.19 -28.28
CA ARG A 29 -1.58 -26.93 -27.00
C ARG A 29 -0.49 -26.36 -26.08
N PRO A 30 -0.72 -25.25 -25.35
CA PRO A 30 0.24 -24.80 -24.37
C PRO A 30 0.55 -26.02 -23.50
N ALA A 31 1.81 -26.47 -23.55
CA ALA A 31 2.21 -27.65 -22.81
C ALA A 31 1.80 -27.38 -21.36
N ARG A 32 0.96 -28.25 -20.79
CA ARG A 32 0.62 -28.20 -19.37
C ARG A 32 1.93 -28.04 -18.63
N ALA A 33 2.06 -26.95 -17.87
CA ALA A 33 3.30 -26.62 -17.21
C ALA A 33 3.75 -27.86 -16.43
N THR A 34 4.96 -28.35 -16.74
CA THR A 34 5.48 -29.56 -16.11
C THR A 34 5.63 -29.26 -14.62
N ASP A 35 5.08 -30.12 -13.79
CA ASP A 35 5.11 -30.06 -12.33
C ASP A 35 5.53 -31.46 -11.89
N ARG A 36 6.82 -31.67 -11.62
CA ARG A 36 7.41 -32.99 -11.41
C ARG A 36 7.20 -33.50 -9.98
N ASN A 37 7.19 -32.61 -9.00
CA ASN A 37 6.96 -32.92 -7.59
C ASN A 37 5.46 -32.90 -7.22
N HIS A 38 4.59 -32.55 -8.17
CA HIS A 38 3.12 -32.50 -8.03
C HIS A 38 2.66 -31.63 -6.86
N ASP A 39 3.36 -30.52 -6.62
CA ASP A 39 3.02 -29.60 -5.54
C ASP A 39 2.11 -28.44 -5.98
N GLY A 40 1.82 -28.36 -7.28
CA GLY A 40 1.00 -27.30 -7.86
C GLY A 40 1.80 -26.10 -8.36
N LEU A 41 3.13 -26.14 -8.27
CA LEU A 41 4.03 -25.17 -8.89
C LEU A 41 4.60 -25.71 -10.21
N PRO A 42 4.73 -24.88 -11.24
CA PRO A 42 5.48 -25.27 -12.44
C PRO A 42 6.99 -25.40 -12.20
N ASP A 43 7.60 -26.47 -12.73
CA ASP A 43 9.06 -26.70 -12.78
C ASP A 43 9.82 -25.51 -13.38
N SER A 44 9.20 -24.77 -14.32
CA SER A 44 9.82 -23.58 -14.92
C SER A 44 9.88 -22.42 -13.94
N TRP A 45 8.84 -22.23 -13.13
CA TRP A 45 8.77 -21.18 -12.12
C TRP A 45 9.72 -21.51 -10.97
N GLU A 46 9.71 -22.75 -10.48
CA GLU A 46 10.65 -23.18 -9.45
C GLU A 46 12.10 -23.02 -9.89
N ARG A 47 12.46 -23.38 -11.14
CA ARG A 47 13.81 -23.17 -11.65
C ARG A 47 14.18 -21.70 -11.82
N HIS A 48 13.23 -20.85 -12.19
CA HIS A 48 13.46 -19.42 -12.35
C HIS A 48 13.88 -18.78 -11.01
N PHE A 49 13.20 -19.17 -9.93
CA PHE A 49 13.51 -18.70 -8.58
C PHE A 49 14.49 -19.62 -7.82
N HIS A 50 15.20 -20.51 -8.52
CA HIS A 50 16.20 -21.42 -7.92
C HIS A 50 15.66 -22.31 -6.77
N LEU A 51 14.39 -22.67 -6.81
CA LEU A 51 13.75 -23.62 -5.92
C LEU A 51 14.02 -25.06 -6.37
N THR A 52 13.98 -26.00 -5.42
CA THR A 52 14.29 -27.41 -5.66
C THR A 52 13.08 -28.21 -6.13
N LEU A 53 13.21 -28.90 -7.27
CA LEU A 53 12.18 -29.82 -7.79
C LEU A 53 12.10 -31.17 -7.03
N ARG A 54 12.92 -31.36 -5.99
CA ARG A 54 13.02 -32.64 -5.26
C ARG A 54 11.97 -32.82 -4.18
N VAL A 55 11.44 -31.71 -3.66
CA VAL A 55 10.51 -31.69 -2.53
C VAL A 55 9.38 -30.73 -2.87
N ASN A 56 8.27 -30.83 -2.14
CA ASN A 56 7.17 -29.88 -2.25
C ASN A 56 7.63 -28.51 -1.71
N GLN A 57 7.55 -27.50 -2.58
CA GLN A 57 7.90 -26.12 -2.34
C GLN A 57 6.64 -25.24 -2.16
N ALA A 58 5.49 -25.64 -2.67
CA ALA A 58 4.24 -24.85 -2.67
C ALA A 58 3.88 -24.19 -1.33
N ARG A 59 4.10 -24.87 -0.20
CA ARG A 59 3.75 -24.36 1.15
C ARG A 59 4.89 -23.63 1.87
N ARG A 60 6.05 -23.52 1.25
CA ARG A 60 7.19 -22.83 1.85
C ARG A 60 7.06 -21.33 1.62
N ASN A 61 7.59 -20.59 2.56
CA ASN A 61 7.75 -19.15 2.51
C ASN A 61 9.27 -18.91 2.69
N PRO A 62 10.05 -18.68 1.61
CA PRO A 62 11.50 -18.54 1.71
C PRO A 62 12.00 -17.17 2.19
N ASP A 63 11.24 -16.11 2.01
CA ASP A 63 11.59 -14.72 2.33
C ASP A 63 10.85 -14.13 3.54
N HIS A 64 9.93 -14.91 4.11
CA HIS A 64 9.21 -14.65 5.36
C HIS A 64 8.35 -13.37 5.34
N ASP A 65 7.67 -13.13 4.23
CA ASP A 65 6.80 -11.97 4.00
C ASP A 65 5.34 -12.18 4.46
N GLY A 66 4.89 -13.43 4.51
CA GLY A 66 3.53 -13.84 4.87
C GLY A 66 2.83 -14.66 3.78
N LEU A 67 3.37 -14.71 2.57
CA LEU A 67 2.89 -15.52 1.46
C LEU A 67 3.69 -16.82 1.36
N ASN A 68 3.07 -17.88 0.82
CA ASN A 68 3.81 -19.06 0.41
C ASN A 68 4.01 -19.04 -1.10
N ASN A 69 4.99 -19.82 -1.57
CA ASN A 69 5.34 -19.94 -2.98
C ASN A 69 4.13 -20.15 -3.91
N LEU A 70 3.09 -20.88 -3.48
CA LEU A 70 1.88 -21.09 -4.29
C LEU A 70 1.01 -19.83 -4.40
N GLN A 71 0.91 -19.03 -3.34
CA GLN A 71 0.26 -17.72 -3.38
C GLN A 71 1.07 -16.78 -4.28
N GLU A 72 2.38 -16.69 -4.05
CA GLU A 72 3.26 -15.84 -4.83
C GLU A 72 3.27 -16.19 -6.33
N PHE A 73 3.22 -17.47 -6.67
CA PHE A 73 3.05 -17.91 -8.05
C PHE A 73 1.75 -17.39 -8.69
N ARG A 74 0.65 -17.36 -7.92
CA ARG A 74 -0.65 -16.86 -8.40
C ARG A 74 -0.67 -15.35 -8.52
N ASP A 75 -0.06 -14.67 -7.56
CA ASP A 75 -0.02 -13.21 -7.45
C ASP A 75 1.11 -12.60 -8.30
N ARG A 76 1.99 -13.47 -8.84
CA ARG A 76 3.14 -13.15 -9.71
C ARG A 76 4.20 -12.30 -9.01
N THR A 77 4.36 -12.51 -7.71
CA THR A 77 5.41 -11.94 -6.88
C THR A 77 6.66 -12.81 -6.88
N ASN A 78 7.69 -12.40 -6.15
CA ASN A 78 8.98 -13.06 -6.10
C ASN A 78 9.19 -13.82 -4.78
N PRO A 79 9.20 -15.17 -4.79
CA PRO A 79 9.36 -16.04 -3.61
C PRO A 79 10.69 -15.97 -2.87
N ARG A 80 11.53 -15.00 -3.22
CA ARG A 80 12.83 -14.76 -2.62
C ARG A 80 13.05 -13.30 -2.27
N LYS A 81 12.04 -12.45 -2.43
CA LYS A 81 12.10 -11.02 -2.15
C LYS A 81 10.79 -10.68 -1.43
N ALA A 82 10.90 -10.40 -0.14
CA ALA A 82 9.74 -10.19 0.71
C ALA A 82 8.84 -8.99 0.33
N ASP A 83 9.32 -8.16 -0.58
CA ASP A 83 8.72 -6.95 -1.13
C ASP A 83 9.14 -6.98 -2.61
N THR A 84 8.24 -7.22 -3.55
CA THR A 84 8.56 -7.55 -4.94
C THR A 84 8.89 -6.31 -5.76
N ASP A 85 8.16 -5.22 -5.61
CA ASP A 85 8.34 -3.98 -6.38
C ASP A 85 9.30 -2.98 -5.74
N GLY A 86 9.60 -3.12 -4.45
CA GLY A 86 10.59 -2.33 -3.73
C GLY A 86 10.06 -0.98 -3.24
N ASP A 87 8.78 -0.85 -2.91
CA ASP A 87 8.28 0.35 -2.21
C ASP A 87 8.62 0.36 -0.72
N GLY A 88 8.72 -0.80 -0.06
CA GLY A 88 9.00 -0.91 1.36
C GLY A 88 7.91 -1.62 2.16
N ILE A 89 6.76 -1.89 1.54
CA ILE A 89 5.73 -2.79 2.06
C ILE A 89 6.03 -4.21 1.56
N LYS A 90 5.82 -5.20 2.44
CA LYS A 90 6.00 -6.61 2.07
C LYS A 90 4.81 -7.10 1.24
N ASP A 91 5.05 -7.98 0.27
CA ASP A 91 4.01 -8.54 -0.61
C ASP A 91 2.80 -9.08 0.19
N GLY A 92 3.08 -9.87 1.24
CA GLY A 92 2.04 -10.39 2.13
C GLY A 92 1.26 -9.33 2.92
N ALA A 93 1.88 -8.19 3.25
CA ALA A 93 1.22 -7.08 3.90
C ALA A 93 0.36 -6.28 2.90
N GLU A 94 0.89 -6.00 1.71
CA GLU A 94 0.16 -5.36 0.62
C GLU A 94 -1.11 -6.11 0.26
N MET A 95 -1.02 -7.44 0.08
CA MET A 95 -2.18 -8.30 -0.20
C MET A 95 -3.26 -8.25 0.88
N ARG A 96 -2.88 -8.00 2.14
CA ARG A 96 -3.84 -7.84 3.26
C ARG A 96 -4.45 -6.44 3.27
N LEU A 97 -3.70 -5.44 2.84
CA LEU A 97 -4.19 -4.06 2.70
C LEU A 97 -5.06 -3.91 1.44
N GLY A 98 -4.85 -4.76 0.43
CA GLY A 98 -5.51 -4.73 -0.87
C GLY A 98 -4.67 -4.06 -1.97
N LEU A 99 -3.47 -3.60 -1.63
CA LEU A 99 -2.46 -3.07 -2.54
C LEU A 99 -1.97 -4.15 -3.53
N ASN A 100 -1.28 -3.71 -4.57
CA ASN A 100 -0.74 -4.51 -5.64
C ASN A 100 0.78 -4.69 -5.44
N PRO A 101 1.24 -5.89 -5.03
CA PRO A 101 2.65 -6.21 -4.69
C PRO A 101 3.62 -6.25 -5.87
N ARG A 102 3.28 -5.55 -6.94
CA ARG A 102 4.00 -5.48 -8.20
C ARG A 102 4.01 -4.06 -8.75
N SER A 103 3.51 -3.10 -7.98
CA SER A 103 3.40 -1.70 -8.31
C SER A 103 3.66 -0.89 -7.06
N ARG A 104 4.77 -0.16 -7.04
CA ARG A 104 5.13 0.77 -5.96
C ARG A 104 4.07 1.86 -5.69
N ASP A 105 3.11 2.00 -6.60
CA ASP A 105 1.96 2.90 -6.53
C ASP A 105 0.79 2.11 -7.13
N SER A 106 -0.07 1.57 -6.26
CA SER A 106 -1.15 0.66 -6.62
C SER A 106 -2.26 1.34 -7.39
N ASN A 107 -2.54 2.60 -7.05
CA ASN A 107 -3.67 3.35 -7.57
C ASN A 107 -3.29 4.30 -8.73
N HIS A 108 -1.98 4.47 -8.97
CA HIS A 108 -1.35 5.32 -9.98
C HIS A 108 -1.64 6.82 -9.82
N ASP A 109 -1.74 7.32 -8.59
CA ASP A 109 -1.97 8.74 -8.29
C ASP A 109 -0.69 9.56 -8.09
N GLY A 110 0.47 8.90 -8.07
CA GLY A 110 1.79 9.51 -8.01
C GLY A 110 2.42 9.56 -6.62
N VAL A 111 1.79 8.95 -5.61
CA VAL A 111 2.36 8.68 -4.29
C VAL A 111 2.67 7.17 -4.20
N GLU A 112 3.80 6.81 -3.60
CA GLU A 112 4.16 5.39 -3.44
C GLU A 112 3.34 4.75 -2.31
N ASP A 113 3.06 3.44 -2.37
CA ASP A 113 2.16 2.75 -1.43
C ASP A 113 2.66 2.81 0.02
N ASP A 114 3.99 2.87 0.24
CA ASP A 114 4.59 3.03 1.57
C ASP A 114 4.40 4.44 2.15
N ASP A 115 4.26 5.45 1.28
CA ASP A 115 3.92 6.83 1.62
C ASP A 115 2.39 7.06 1.62
N GLU A 116 1.62 6.25 0.86
CA GLU A 116 0.16 6.26 0.81
C GLU A 116 -0.43 5.54 2.02
N HIS A 117 -0.82 6.34 2.99
CA HIS A 117 -1.56 5.85 4.14
C HIS A 117 -3.05 5.57 3.78
N ALA A 118 -4.01 5.54 4.72
CA ALA A 118 -5.41 5.09 4.53
C ALA A 118 -6.11 5.44 3.19
N GLY A 119 -5.71 6.51 2.51
CA GLY A 119 -5.95 6.73 1.08
C GLY A 119 -5.72 8.18 0.68
N THR A 120 -6.32 8.61 -0.43
CA THR A 120 -6.35 10.03 -0.84
C THR A 120 -7.77 10.59 -0.82
N ILE A 121 -7.91 11.88 -0.50
CA ILE A 121 -9.21 12.54 -0.54
C ILE A 121 -9.68 12.64 -1.99
N ALA A 122 -10.81 11.98 -2.29
CA ALA A 122 -11.45 12.07 -3.60
C ALA A 122 -12.27 13.36 -3.75
N SER A 123 -13.03 13.72 -2.72
CA SER A 123 -13.84 14.95 -2.70
C SER A 123 -14.33 15.29 -1.30
N PHE A 124 -14.54 16.57 -1.03
CA PHE A 124 -15.22 17.06 0.15
C PHE A 124 -16.16 18.22 -0.24
N ASP A 125 -17.45 18.12 0.13
CA ASP A 125 -18.47 19.12 -0.22
C ASP A 125 -18.86 20.05 0.96
N GLY A 126 -18.13 19.94 2.08
CA GLY A 126 -18.42 20.65 3.32
C GLY A 126 -19.20 19.82 4.34
N THR A 127 -19.81 18.70 3.93
CA THR A 127 -20.52 17.78 4.84
C THR A 127 -20.12 16.33 4.60
N THR A 128 -19.93 15.93 3.34
CA THR A 128 -19.57 14.60 2.90
C THR A 128 -18.11 14.57 2.48
N LEU A 129 -17.32 13.73 3.14
CA LEU A 129 -15.95 13.40 2.74
C LEU A 129 -15.97 12.06 2.02
N THR A 130 -15.27 11.99 0.89
CA THR A 130 -15.03 10.77 0.13
C THR A 130 -13.52 10.54 0.03
N ILE A 131 -13.08 9.35 0.43
CA ILE A 131 -11.68 8.92 0.40
C ILE A 131 -11.55 7.74 -0.57
N THR A 132 -10.58 7.80 -1.47
CA THR A 132 -10.15 6.67 -2.30
C THR A 132 -9.12 5.88 -1.50
N PRO A 133 -9.37 4.62 -1.14
CA PRO A 133 -8.39 3.81 -0.39
C PRO A 133 -7.11 3.59 -1.19
N ALA A 134 -5.94 3.66 -0.54
CA ALA A 134 -4.63 3.39 -1.15
C ALA A 134 -4.56 2.01 -1.82
N ALA A 135 -5.16 1.01 -1.15
CA ALA A 135 -5.36 -0.35 -1.64
C ALA A 135 -6.07 -0.49 -2.99
N GLY A 136 -6.64 0.58 -3.54
CA GLY A 136 -7.57 0.50 -4.63
C GLY A 136 -8.91 -0.07 -4.16
N GLY A 137 -10.00 0.55 -4.58
CA GLY A 137 -11.32 0.13 -4.13
C GLY A 137 -12.41 1.13 -4.45
N ALA A 138 -13.64 0.79 -4.07
CA ALA A 138 -14.73 1.76 -4.12
C ALA A 138 -14.43 2.89 -3.12
N PRO A 139 -14.60 4.16 -3.50
CA PRO A 139 -14.40 5.26 -2.58
C PRO A 139 -15.31 5.13 -1.35
N VAL A 140 -14.73 5.34 -0.17
CA VAL A 140 -15.43 5.32 1.11
C VAL A 140 -15.95 6.72 1.36
N SER A 141 -17.26 6.85 1.64
CA SER A 141 -17.88 8.14 1.93
C SER A 141 -18.50 8.15 3.31
N GLY A 142 -18.38 9.29 3.99
CA GLY A 142 -18.89 9.51 5.33
C GLY A 142 -19.15 10.98 5.60
N THR A 143 -19.93 11.25 6.65
CA THR A 143 -20.22 12.62 7.08
C THR A 143 -19.10 13.12 7.97
N VAL A 144 -18.69 14.37 7.77
CA VAL A 144 -17.81 15.12 8.68
C VAL A 144 -18.70 16.09 9.46
N ASP A 145 -18.68 15.99 10.79
CA ASP A 145 -19.49 16.84 11.68
C ASP A 145 -18.61 17.53 12.74
N ALA A 146 -19.25 18.26 13.66
CA ALA A 146 -18.54 18.99 14.71
C ALA A 146 -17.81 18.07 15.72
N THR A 147 -18.04 16.76 15.68
CA THR A 147 -17.35 15.76 16.51
C THR A 147 -16.20 15.07 15.79
N THR A 148 -16.10 15.22 14.46
CA THR A 148 -14.97 14.69 13.69
C THR A 148 -13.70 15.42 14.09
N ARG A 149 -12.70 14.67 14.53
CA ARG A 149 -11.37 15.20 14.79
C ARG A 149 -10.56 15.21 13.49
N ILE A 150 -10.01 16.37 13.13
CA ILE A 150 -9.13 16.51 11.97
C ILE A 150 -7.75 16.87 12.53
N GLU A 151 -6.77 16.00 12.29
CA GLU A 151 -5.39 16.13 12.74
C GLU A 151 -4.46 16.09 11.52
N CYS A 152 -3.25 16.64 11.68
CA CYS A 152 -2.20 16.49 10.69
C CYS A 152 -0.97 15.92 11.35
N GLU A 153 -0.42 14.89 10.73
CA GLU A 153 0.90 14.42 11.07
C GLU A 153 1.91 15.44 10.52
N THR A 154 2.65 16.09 11.41
CA THR A 154 3.81 16.88 11.00
C THR A 154 5.00 15.96 10.88
N ALA A 155 5.70 15.99 9.75
CA ALA A 155 6.86 15.15 9.41
C ALA A 155 8.08 15.22 10.37
N GLU A 156 7.95 15.72 11.60
CA GLU A 156 9.03 15.92 12.57
C GLU A 156 8.73 15.38 13.97
N GLN A 157 8.35 14.10 14.11
CA GLN A 157 8.43 13.39 15.39
C GLN A 157 9.09 12.00 15.29
N ASP A 158 10.16 11.88 14.49
CA ASP A 158 11.03 10.70 14.50
C ASP A 158 12.49 10.99 14.92
N GLU A 159 12.77 12.16 15.51
CA GLU A 159 14.12 12.48 15.99
C GLU A 159 14.11 12.90 17.46
N ALA A 160 14.10 11.89 18.35
CA ALA A 160 14.98 11.78 19.53
C ALA A 160 14.33 10.94 20.65
N ASP A 161 14.64 9.64 20.67
CA ASP A 161 14.98 9.01 21.96
C ASP A 161 16.18 8.08 21.74
N GLU A 162 17.29 8.73 21.38
CA GLU A 162 18.63 8.16 21.46
C GLU A 162 18.97 7.83 22.93
N ALA A 163 19.41 6.58 23.11
CA ALA A 163 20.41 6.16 24.09
C ALA A 163 20.19 6.53 25.58
N ALA A 164 19.57 5.60 26.32
CA ALA A 164 19.90 5.41 27.74
C ALA A 164 20.87 4.22 27.91
N PRO A 165 22.17 4.44 28.21
CA PRO A 165 23.00 3.39 28.78
C PRO A 165 22.44 3.04 30.17
N SER A 166 22.09 1.77 30.36
CA SER A 166 21.71 1.26 31.68
C SER A 166 22.93 1.26 32.62
N THR A 167 23.20 2.37 33.31
CA THR A 167 24.07 2.40 34.48
C THR A 167 23.23 2.47 35.74
N THR A 168 22.98 1.30 36.32
CA THR A 168 22.42 1.16 37.67
C THR A 168 23.50 1.43 38.71
N THR A 169 23.46 2.63 39.32
CA THR A 169 23.93 2.93 40.68
C THR A 169 23.24 2.00 41.69
N ALA A 170 23.80 1.51 42.80
CA ALA A 170 24.85 2.00 43.68
C ALA A 170 25.34 0.88 44.63
N ARG A 171 26.53 1.04 45.20
CA ARG A 171 26.80 0.75 46.62
C ARG A 171 27.99 1.55 47.13
N ALA A 172 27.76 2.21 48.25
CA ALA A 172 28.59 3.20 48.92
C ALA A 172 29.77 2.60 49.70
N SER A 173 30.86 3.37 49.81
CA SER A 173 31.85 3.44 50.91
C SER A 173 32.66 4.71 50.62
N GLU A 174 32.36 5.83 51.28
CA GLU A 174 33.06 6.36 52.47
C GLU A 174 34.52 6.76 52.17
N ASP A 175 34.78 8.08 52.23
CA ASP A 175 35.92 8.76 52.86
C ASP A 175 36.45 9.98 52.06
N GLY A 176 36.51 11.14 52.73
CA GLY A 176 37.59 12.11 52.53
C GLY A 176 37.26 13.51 51.99
N ASP A 177 37.07 14.46 52.91
CA ASP A 177 37.87 15.70 53.01
C ASP A 177 37.87 16.72 51.84
N ARG A 178 37.23 17.89 52.02
CA ARG A 178 37.93 19.19 52.26
C ARG A 178 37.03 20.40 52.06
N SER A 179 37.24 21.36 52.96
CA SER A 179 36.61 22.67 53.10
C SER A 179 36.72 23.59 51.88
N GLY A 180 35.71 24.44 51.69
CA GLY A 180 35.77 25.62 50.82
C GLY A 180 34.56 26.53 51.08
N SER A 181 34.84 27.78 51.45
CA SER A 181 33.93 28.79 52.00
C SER A 181 33.54 29.85 50.96
N GLY A 182 32.39 30.51 51.16
CA GLY A 182 31.94 31.73 50.47
C GLY A 182 31.05 31.47 49.25
N ASP A 183 30.06 32.25 48.89
CA ASP A 183 29.67 33.61 49.30
C ASP A 183 28.24 33.86 48.78
N VAL A 184 27.52 34.75 49.45
CA VAL A 184 26.13 35.17 49.19
C VAL A 184 26.11 36.35 48.23
N THR A 185 25.30 36.29 47.16
CA THR A 185 24.66 37.50 46.62
C THR A 185 23.25 37.22 46.13
N SER A 186 22.30 37.75 46.88
CA SER A 186 20.93 38.04 46.47
C SER A 186 20.91 39.13 45.40
N GLY A 187 20.03 39.01 44.42
CA GLY A 187 19.78 40.05 43.41
C GLY A 187 18.46 39.80 42.70
N GLU A 188 17.36 40.16 43.36
CA GLU A 188 16.05 40.32 42.72
C GLU A 188 16.09 41.50 41.75
N SER A 189 15.48 41.36 40.56
CA SER A 189 14.86 42.47 39.82
C SER A 189 13.91 41.91 38.76
N ASN A 190 12.61 42.08 39.02
CA ASN A 190 11.54 41.98 38.03
C ASN A 190 11.74 43.02 36.92
N THR A 191 11.63 42.59 35.67
CA THR A 191 11.17 43.44 34.57
C THR A 191 10.19 42.66 33.71
N SER A 192 8.94 43.12 33.78
CA SER A 192 7.81 42.80 32.91
C SER A 192 7.95 43.48 31.54
N GLY A 193 7.34 42.85 30.53
CA GLY A 193 7.21 43.33 29.15
C GLY A 193 7.40 42.14 28.20
N GLU A 194 6.37 41.33 27.96
CA GLU A 194 5.38 41.47 26.88
C GLU A 194 6.01 41.40 25.48
N ASN A 195 5.43 40.49 24.67
CA ASN A 195 5.58 40.27 23.23
C ASN A 195 6.75 39.34 22.84
N GLU A 196 6.57 38.24 22.12
CA GLU A 196 5.47 37.77 21.26
C GLU A 196 5.32 36.26 21.44
N GLN A 197 4.06 35.80 21.35
CA GLN A 197 3.73 34.42 21.04
C GLN A 197 4.69 33.89 19.95
N GLY A 198 5.47 32.87 20.28
CA GLY A 198 5.91 31.90 19.30
C GLY A 198 4.77 30.90 19.19
N ASP A 199 3.87 31.14 18.25
CA ASP A 199 2.81 30.24 17.84
C ASP A 199 3.45 28.99 17.20
N ASP A 200 4.04 28.13 18.03
CA ASP A 200 4.30 26.71 17.72
C ASP A 200 2.97 25.92 17.80
N GLU A 201 1.87 26.51 17.30
CA GLU A 201 0.68 25.75 16.97
C GLU A 201 1.05 24.93 15.74
N ALA A 202 1.50 23.69 15.98
CA ALA A 202 1.37 22.61 15.02
C ALA A 202 0.03 22.81 14.31
N ARG A 203 0.08 23.22 13.04
CA ARG A 203 -1.07 23.85 12.38
C ARG A 203 -2.18 22.81 12.28
N ALA A 204 -3.07 22.82 13.28
CA ALA A 204 -4.13 21.85 13.42
C ALA A 204 -4.95 21.88 12.14
N CYS A 205 -5.09 20.72 11.52
CA CYS A 205 -5.82 20.63 10.27
C CYS A 205 -7.31 20.82 10.52
N THR A 206 -7.94 21.48 9.56
CA THR A 206 -9.35 21.84 9.61
C THR A 206 -10.04 21.27 8.38
N THR A 207 -11.36 21.44 8.32
CA THR A 207 -12.13 21.09 7.12
C THR A 207 -11.67 21.82 5.85
N ALA A 208 -10.94 22.93 5.97
CA ALA A 208 -10.34 23.63 4.83
C ALA A 208 -9.18 22.86 4.19
N ASP A 209 -8.57 21.92 4.93
CA ASP A 209 -7.43 21.12 4.47
C ASP A 209 -7.88 19.80 3.82
N LEU A 210 -9.18 19.48 3.86
CA LEU A 210 -9.78 18.34 3.18
C LEU A 210 -9.90 18.59 1.67
N THR A 211 -8.75 18.79 1.01
CA THR A 211 -8.68 19.07 -0.42
C THR A 211 -8.46 17.81 -1.23
N GLN A 212 -9.00 17.77 -2.45
CA GLN A 212 -8.84 16.61 -3.33
C GLN A 212 -7.36 16.32 -3.59
N GLY A 213 -6.96 15.05 -3.46
CA GLY A 213 -5.59 14.56 -3.62
C GLY A 213 -4.74 14.69 -2.36
N THR A 214 -5.28 15.17 -1.23
CA THR A 214 -4.54 15.16 0.04
C THR A 214 -4.42 13.72 0.54
N PRO A 215 -3.20 13.23 0.88
CA PRO A 215 -3.02 11.91 1.48
C PRO A 215 -3.58 11.89 2.91
N VAL A 216 -4.17 10.77 3.28
CA VAL A 216 -4.82 10.54 4.57
C VAL A 216 -4.02 9.48 5.32
N HIS A 217 -3.44 9.83 6.47
CA HIS A 217 -2.74 8.91 7.36
C HIS A 217 -3.70 7.83 7.89
N GLU A 218 -4.75 8.27 8.58
CA GLU A 218 -5.75 7.41 9.18
C GLU A 218 -7.14 8.03 9.01
N ALA A 219 -8.15 7.19 8.79
CA ALA A 219 -9.55 7.61 8.81
C ALA A 219 -10.42 6.57 9.51
N GLU A 220 -11.03 6.97 10.63
CA GLU A 220 -11.96 6.13 11.37
C GLU A 220 -13.40 6.48 10.99
N LEU A 221 -14.11 5.54 10.37
CA LEU A 221 -15.51 5.68 10.01
C LEU A 221 -16.40 4.80 10.89
N GLU A 222 -17.29 5.42 11.67
CA GLU A 222 -18.23 4.71 12.53
C GLU A 222 -19.68 5.15 12.22
N ASN A 223 -20.55 4.19 11.88
CA ASN A 223 -21.95 4.45 11.56
C ASN A 223 -22.19 5.53 10.48
N GLY A 224 -21.25 5.66 9.53
CA GLY A 224 -21.33 6.63 8.42
C GLY A 224 -20.87 8.05 8.78
N VAL A 225 -20.29 8.25 9.97
CA VAL A 225 -19.68 9.51 10.41
C VAL A 225 -18.20 9.29 10.69
N PHE A 226 -17.33 10.15 10.14
CA PHE A 226 -15.91 10.08 10.44
C PHE A 226 -15.67 10.56 11.87
N LYS A 227 -15.02 9.72 12.69
CA LYS A 227 -14.63 10.06 14.05
C LYS A 227 -13.30 10.79 14.07
N GLN A 228 -12.39 10.34 13.21
CA GLN A 228 -11.07 10.91 13.04
C GLN A 228 -10.68 10.86 11.58
N VAL A 229 -10.02 11.92 11.12
CA VAL A 229 -9.33 11.99 9.83
C VAL A 229 -7.98 12.65 10.08
N GLU A 230 -6.92 11.90 9.91
CA GLU A 230 -5.55 12.37 10.02
C GLU A 230 -4.97 12.54 8.62
N LEU A 231 -4.45 13.72 8.30
CA LEU A 231 -3.89 14.04 6.99
C LEU A 231 -2.36 14.07 7.06
N VAL A 232 -1.71 13.71 5.97
CA VAL A 232 -0.26 13.85 5.81
C VAL A 232 0.04 15.22 5.20
N LYS A 233 0.94 16.01 5.81
CA LYS A 233 1.30 17.36 5.34
C LYS A 233 2.80 17.66 5.34
#